data_AF-A0A9D9VB46-F1
#
_entry.id   AF-A0A9D9VB46-F1
#
_cell.length_a   1.000
_cell.length_b   1.000
_cell.length_c   1.000
_cell.angle_alpha   90.00
_cell.angle_beta   90.00
_cell.angle_gamma   90.00
#
_symmetry.space_group_name_H-M   'P 1'
#
loop_
_entity.id
_entity.type
_entity.pdbx_description
1 polymer ?
#
loop_
_entity_poly.entity_id
_entity_poly.type
_entity_poly.pdbx_seq_one_letter_code
_entity_poly.pdbx_strand_id
1 'polypeptide(L)'
;MNKITFFMLRNKKILAVAYLFVLMILPFAFSHAVDPAGVNLDVRIKNPLDSSINTLPKFIEEALKIVLQIGVPVVTLAIIYSGFLFVMARGNSEKLGEAKNTLMYTLIGAALLLGSWVIAQAIQGTISDIKSTT
;
A
#
# COMPACT_ATOMS: atom_id res chain seq x y z
N MET A 1 -48.63 38.95 3.58
CA MET A 1 -47.90 37.95 2.78
C MET A 1 -47.07 38.68 1.73
N ASN A 2 -45.73 38.59 1.81
CA ASN A 2 -44.84 39.50 1.08
C ASN A 2 -44.78 39.17 -0.43
N LYS A 3 -44.74 40.17 -1.33
CA LYS A 3 -44.82 39.98 -2.80
C LYS A 3 -43.80 38.98 -3.37
N ILE A 4 -42.64 38.85 -2.71
CA ILE A 4 -41.55 37.93 -3.06
C ILE A 4 -41.96 36.46 -2.90
N THR A 5 -42.72 36.14 -1.85
CA THR A 5 -43.20 34.79 -1.53
C THR A 5 -44.14 34.25 -2.61
N PHE A 6 -45.01 35.12 -3.15
CA PHE A 6 -45.97 34.76 -4.18
C PHE A 6 -45.28 34.47 -5.54
N PHE A 7 -44.22 35.23 -5.87
CA PHE A 7 -43.42 34.98 -7.08
C PHE A 7 -42.67 33.65 -7.01
N MET A 8 -42.09 33.31 -5.85
CA MET A 8 -41.39 32.03 -5.64
C MET A 8 -42.31 30.81 -5.79
N LEU A 9 -43.57 30.88 -5.34
CA LEU A 9 -44.52 29.76 -5.45
C LEU A 9 -44.98 29.47 -6.88
N ARG A 10 -44.95 30.44 -7.79
CA ARG A 10 -45.45 30.24 -9.17
C ARG A 10 -44.43 29.52 -10.07
N ASN A 11 -43.16 29.49 -9.69
CA ASN A 11 -42.08 28.94 -10.51
C ASN A 11 -41.67 27.53 -10.06
N LYS A 12 -42.14 26.50 -10.77
CA LYS A 12 -41.89 25.08 -10.46
C LYS A 12 -40.40 24.72 -10.32
N LYS A 13 -39.51 25.39 -11.06
CA LYS A 13 -38.05 25.20 -10.97
C LYS A 13 -37.47 25.72 -9.65
N ILE A 14 -37.95 26.85 -9.15
CA ILE A 14 -37.49 27.46 -7.90
C ILE A 14 -37.98 26.62 -6.71
N LEU A 15 -39.22 26.11 -6.78
CA LEU A 15 -39.74 25.18 -5.78
C LEU A 15 -38.95 23.86 -5.73
N ALA A 16 -38.56 23.31 -6.88
CA ALA A 16 -37.72 22.10 -6.93
C ALA A 16 -36.34 22.32 -6.32
N VAL A 17 -35.72 23.48 -6.55
CA VAL A 17 -34.42 23.85 -5.96
C VAL A 17 -34.55 24.06 -4.45
N ALA A 18 -35.61 24.72 -3.98
CA ALA A 18 -35.86 24.90 -2.55
C ALA A 18 -36.10 23.55 -1.85
N TYR A 19 -36.82 22.62 -2.48
CA TYR A 19 -37.04 21.27 -1.95
C TYR A 19 -35.74 20.46 -1.89
N LEU A 20 -34.91 20.52 -2.93
CA LEU A 20 -33.60 19.85 -2.96
C LEU A 20 -32.64 20.43 -1.92
N PHE A 21 -32.68 21.74 -1.71
CA PHE A 21 -31.89 22.42 -0.67
C PHE A 21 -32.35 22.01 0.74
N VAL A 22 -33.66 21.92 0.98
CA VAL A 22 -34.22 21.43 2.26
C VAL A 22 -33.88 19.95 2.50
N LEU A 23 -33.88 19.12 1.44
CA LEU A 23 -33.54 17.69 1.53
C LEU A 23 -32.05 17.46 1.83
N MET A 24 -31.18 18.37 1.40
CA MET A 24 -29.73 18.34 1.68
C MET A 24 -29.39 18.81 3.10
N ILE A 25 -30.24 19.62 3.74
CA ILE A 25 -30.06 20.11 5.13
C ILE A 25 -30.64 19.13 6.16
N LEU A 26 -31.59 18.29 5.75
CA LEU A 26 -32.26 17.30 6.59
C LEU A 26 -31.31 16.34 7.36
N PRO A 27 -30.19 15.85 6.80
CA PRO A 27 -29.20 15.04 7.53
C PRO A 27 -28.49 15.82 8.65
N PHE A 28 -28.41 17.14 8.54
CA PHE A 28 -27.74 18.01 9.52
C PHE A 28 -28.64 18.38 10.70
N ALA A 29 -29.97 18.34 10.54
CA ALA A 29 -30.93 18.73 11.58
C ALA A 29 -31.16 17.66 12.67
N PHE A 30 -30.70 16.42 12.45
CA PHE A 30 -30.89 15.30 13.39
C PHE A 30 -29.60 14.77 14.04
N SER A 31 -28.50 15.51 13.96
CA SER A 31 -27.32 15.22 14.79
C SER A 31 -27.50 15.81 16.19
N HIS A 32 -28.39 15.20 16.98
CA HIS A 32 -28.41 15.38 18.43
C HIS A 32 -27.52 14.31 19.05
N ALA A 33 -26.32 14.70 19.48
CA ALA A 33 -25.52 13.89 20.38
C ALA A 33 -26.18 13.90 21.77
N VAL A 34 -26.75 12.77 22.17
CA VAL A 34 -27.05 12.47 23.57
C VAL A 34 -26.02 11.44 24.02
N ASP A 35 -25.06 11.89 24.83
CA ASP A 35 -24.42 11.15 25.92
C ASP A 35 -23.61 12.17 26.76
N PRO A 36 -23.96 12.40 28.04
CA PRO A 36 -23.25 13.31 28.92
C PRO A 36 -22.19 12.55 29.72
N ALA A 37 -21.01 12.33 29.14
CA ALA A 37 -19.76 12.11 29.89
C ALA A 37 -18.55 12.07 28.94
N GLY A 38 -17.73 13.14 28.96
CA GLY A 38 -16.33 13.14 28.54
C GLY A 38 -16.01 12.60 27.13
N VAL A 39 -15.93 13.50 26.15
CA VAL A 39 -15.43 13.17 24.81
C VAL A 39 -13.94 12.82 24.88
N ASN A 40 -13.60 11.53 24.89
CA ASN A 40 -12.27 11.06 24.51
C ASN A 40 -12.17 11.13 22.98
N LEU A 41 -11.65 12.25 22.46
CA LEU A 41 -11.30 12.38 21.06
C LEU A 41 -10.03 11.54 20.79
N ASP A 42 -10.22 10.25 20.53
CA ASP A 42 -9.18 9.38 19.97
C ASP A 42 -8.94 9.78 18.51
N VAL A 43 -8.29 10.94 18.30
CA VAL A 43 -7.85 11.39 16.97
C VAL A 43 -6.65 10.55 16.57
N ARG A 44 -6.92 9.36 16.04
CA ARG A 44 -5.89 8.50 15.47
C ARG A 44 -5.69 8.83 14.00
N ILE A 45 -4.44 9.15 13.63
CA ILE A 45 -4.05 9.21 12.23
C ILE A 45 -4.16 7.80 11.65
N LYS A 46 -5.10 7.60 10.72
CA LYS A 46 -5.28 6.35 10.00
C LYS A 46 -4.02 6.09 9.18
N ASN A 47 -3.37 4.93 9.40
CA ASN A 47 -2.17 4.55 8.66
C ASN A 47 -2.49 4.55 7.14
N PRO A 48 -1.80 5.36 6.31
CA PRO A 48 -2.02 5.41 4.86
C PRO A 48 -1.56 4.13 4.15
N LEU A 49 -0.86 3.23 4.85
CA LEU A 49 -0.33 1.96 4.33
C LEU A 49 -1.23 0.75 4.64
N ASP A 50 -2.52 0.98 4.94
CA ASP A 50 -3.50 0.02 5.49
C ASP A 50 -3.49 -0.04 7.03
N SER A 51 -4.68 0.04 7.62
CA SER A 51 -4.93 -0.11 9.07
C SER A 51 -4.50 -1.46 9.64
N SER A 52 -4.27 -2.45 8.76
CA SER A 52 -3.85 -3.81 9.10
C SER A 52 -2.33 -3.95 9.24
N ILE A 53 -1.54 -2.94 8.83
CA ILE A 53 -0.09 -2.84 9.03
C ILE A 53 0.18 -1.98 10.26
N ASN A 54 -0.09 -2.54 11.43
CA ASN A 54 0.05 -1.86 12.72
C ASN A 54 1.23 -2.43 13.53
N THR A 55 2.07 -3.27 12.92
CA THR A 55 3.26 -3.86 13.56
C THR A 55 4.43 -3.88 12.58
N LEU A 56 5.65 -3.71 13.12
CA LEU A 56 6.89 -3.74 12.34
C LEU A 56 7.06 -5.05 11.53
N PRO A 57 6.77 -6.25 12.08
CA PRO A 57 6.76 -7.51 11.32
C PRO A 57 5.89 -7.49 10.06
N LYS A 58 4.63 -7.04 10.18
CA LYS A 58 3.72 -6.94 9.03
C LYS A 58 4.17 -5.95 7.99
N PHE A 59 4.77 -4.84 8.41
CA PHE A 59 5.32 -3.85 7.46
C PHE A 59 6.44 -4.47 6.62
N ILE A 60 7.35 -5.20 7.28
CA ILE A 60 8.44 -5.90 6.61
C ILE A 60 7.88 -6.96 5.65
N GLU A 61 6.88 -7.74 6.06
CA GLU A 61 6.25 -8.76 5.20
C GLU A 61 5.64 -8.15 3.92
N GLU A 62 4.86 -7.08 4.05
CA GLU A 62 4.24 -6.42 2.89
C GLU A 62 5.28 -5.74 1.98
N ALA A 63 6.31 -5.13 2.55
CA ALA A 63 7.43 -4.60 1.77
C ALA A 63 8.14 -5.71 0.99
N LEU A 64 8.37 -6.88 1.61
CA LEU A 64 8.97 -8.03 0.95
C LEU A 64 8.09 -8.59 -0.16
N LYS A 65 6.77 -8.64 0.00
CA LYS A 65 5.84 -9.07 -1.06
C LYS A 65 5.99 -8.20 -2.31
N ILE A 66 6.04 -6.88 -2.15
CA ILE A 66 6.23 -5.93 -3.26
C ILE A 66 7.58 -6.18 -3.95
N VAL A 67 8.65 -6.32 -3.15
CA VAL A 67 9.99 -6.58 -3.68
C VAL A 67 10.06 -7.91 -4.42
N LEU A 68 9.46 -8.98 -3.90
CA LEU A 68 9.45 -10.29 -4.54
C LEU A 68 8.60 -10.29 -5.83
N GLN A 69 7.47 -9.59 -5.84
CA GLN A 69 6.59 -9.48 -7.00
C GLN A 69 7.32 -8.89 -8.22
N ILE A 70 8.23 -7.93 -8.01
CA ILE A 70 9.02 -7.30 -9.08
C ILE A 70 10.37 -8.01 -9.25
N GLY A 71 10.99 -8.43 -8.15
CA GLY A 71 12.33 -9.01 -8.13
C GLY A 71 12.41 -10.38 -8.81
N VAL A 72 11.39 -11.23 -8.67
CA VAL A 72 11.37 -12.57 -9.29
C VAL A 72 11.41 -12.49 -10.83
N PRO A 73 10.56 -11.68 -11.51
CA PRO A 73 10.67 -11.44 -12.94
C PRO A 73 12.04 -10.89 -13.36
N VAL A 74 12.58 -9.91 -12.62
CA VAL A 74 13.88 -9.29 -12.94
C VAL A 74 15.03 -10.29 -12.86
N VAL A 75 15.09 -11.10 -11.81
CA VAL A 75 16.10 -12.16 -11.68
C VAL A 75 15.96 -13.19 -12.80
N THR A 76 14.73 -13.57 -13.13
CA THR A 76 14.49 -14.53 -14.22
C THR A 76 15.05 -14.00 -15.56
N LEU A 77 14.79 -12.73 -15.88
CA LEU A 77 15.33 -12.09 -17.07
C LEU A 77 16.86 -11.99 -17.04
N ALA A 78 17.45 -11.67 -15.88
CA ALA A 78 18.90 -11.60 -15.71
C ALA A 78 19.57 -12.97 -15.91
N ILE A 79 18.96 -14.06 -15.42
CA ILE A 79 19.45 -15.42 -15.64
C ILE A 79 19.41 -15.75 -17.14
N ILE A 80 18.29 -15.48 -17.82
CA ILE A 80 18.14 -15.70 -19.27
C ILE A 80 19.20 -14.91 -20.04
N TYR A 81 19.41 -13.63 -19.70
CA TYR A 81 20.42 -12.77 -20.32
C TYR A 81 21.84 -13.33 -20.14
N SER A 82 22.19 -13.77 -18.92
CA SER A 82 23.49 -14.37 -18.66
C SER A 82 23.70 -15.65 -19.48
N GLY A 83 22.64 -16.47 -19.65
CA GLY A 83 22.66 -17.67 -20.48
C GLY A 83 22.92 -17.34 -21.96
N PHE A 84 22.27 -16.31 -22.50
CA PHE A 84 22.55 -15.84 -23.85
C PHE A 84 24.00 -15.36 -24.02
N LEU A 85 24.56 -14.68 -23.02
CA LEU A 85 25.95 -14.21 -23.06
C LEU A 85 26.94 -15.39 -23.09
N PHE A 86 26.67 -16.47 -22.36
CA PHE A 86 27.44 -17.72 -22.44
C PHE A 86 27.39 -18.35 -23.84
N VAL A 87 26.21 -18.40 -24.47
CA VAL A 87 26.06 -18.94 -25.82
C VAL A 87 26.76 -18.06 -26.87
N MET A 88 26.69 -16.73 -26.71
CA MET A 88 27.33 -15.77 -27.63
C MET A 88 28.85 -15.74 -27.50
N ALA A 89 29.41 -16.10 -26.34
CA ALA A 89 30.86 -16.07 -26.12
C ALA A 89 31.62 -17.03 -27.06
N ARG A 90 31.01 -18.16 -27.48
CA ARG A 90 31.53 -19.09 -28.50
C ARG A 90 33.04 -19.43 -28.38
N GLY A 91 33.58 -19.48 -27.16
CA GLY A 91 35.00 -19.78 -26.90
C GLY A 91 35.94 -18.58 -26.87
N ASN A 92 35.46 -17.35 -27.05
CA ASN A 92 36.21 -16.14 -26.74
C ASN A 92 36.36 -16.02 -25.21
N SER A 93 37.60 -16.07 -24.71
CA SER A 93 37.93 -16.05 -23.28
C SER A 93 37.48 -14.78 -22.56
N GLU A 94 37.53 -13.63 -23.24
CA GLU A 94 37.11 -12.34 -22.69
C GLU A 94 35.59 -12.29 -22.47
N LYS A 95 34.82 -12.64 -23.50
CA LYS A 95 33.35 -12.68 -23.42
C LYS A 95 32.84 -13.78 -22.48
N LEU A 96 33.57 -14.88 -22.37
CA LEU A 96 33.25 -15.94 -21.42
C LEU A 96 33.49 -15.48 -19.97
N GLY A 97 34.56 -14.71 -19.73
CA GLY A 97 34.80 -14.08 -18.44
C GLY A 97 33.67 -13.12 -18.06
N GLU A 98 33.22 -12.30 -19.00
CA GLU A 98 32.08 -11.40 -18.82
C GLU A 98 30.79 -12.17 -18.49
N ALA A 99 30.44 -13.21 -19.26
CA ALA A 99 29.28 -14.06 -19.02
C ALA A 99 29.27 -14.67 -17.61
N LYS A 100 30.42 -15.15 -17.15
CA LYS A 100 30.60 -15.71 -15.81
C LYS A 100 30.39 -14.65 -14.73
N ASN A 101 30.93 -13.46 -14.91
CA ASN A 101 30.76 -12.36 -13.97
C ASN A 101 29.28 -11.93 -13.89
N THR A 102 28.61 -11.79 -15.03
CA THR A 102 27.17 -11.47 -15.09
C THR A 102 26.33 -12.51 -14.36
N LEU A 103 26.62 -13.80 -14.58
CA LEU A 103 25.94 -14.89 -13.87
C LEU A 103 26.21 -14.82 -12.36
N MET A 104 27.45 -14.57 -11.93
CA MET A 104 27.79 -14.45 -10.51
C MET A 104 27.03 -13.31 -9.83
N TYR A 105 26.97 -12.14 -10.47
CA TYR A 105 26.18 -11.01 -9.93
C TYR A 105 24.68 -11.30 -9.88
N THR A 106 24.17 -12.03 -10.88
CA THR A 106 22.76 -12.45 -10.91
C THR A 106 22.45 -13.43 -9.78
N LEU A 107 23.35 -14.39 -9.52
CA LEU A 107 23.23 -15.32 -8.39
C LEU A 107 23.29 -14.62 -7.04
N ILE A 108 24.18 -13.63 -6.88
CA ILE A 108 24.24 -12.81 -5.66
C ILE A 108 22.94 -12.02 -5.47
N GLY A 109 22.41 -11.40 -6.54
CA GLY A 109 21.14 -10.69 -6.49
C GLY A 109 19.96 -11.61 -6.12
N ALA A 110 19.91 -12.81 -6.70
CA ALA A 110 18.91 -13.82 -6.37
C ALA A 110 19.04 -14.29 -4.90
N ALA A 111 20.26 -14.54 -4.44
CA ALA A 111 20.55 -14.93 -3.07
C ALA A 111 20.16 -13.83 -2.07
N LEU A 112 20.37 -12.56 -2.41
CA LEU A 112 19.94 -11.42 -1.59
C LEU A 112 18.42 -11.33 -1.49
N LEU A 113 17.69 -11.52 -2.60
CA LEU A 113 16.22 -11.51 -2.58
C LEU A 113 15.67 -12.62 -1.67
N LEU A 114 16.19 -13.83 -1.81
CA LEU A 114 15.75 -14.98 -0.99
C LEU A 114 16.23 -14.85 0.46
N GLY A 115 17.47 -14.40 0.66
CA GLY A 115 18.09 -14.23 1.98
C GLY A 115 17.42 -13.13 2.80
N SER A 116 16.93 -12.06 2.17
CA SER A 116 16.19 -10.99 2.83
C SER A 116 14.96 -11.52 3.58
N TRP A 117 14.24 -12.49 3.00
CA TRP A 117 13.08 -13.11 3.64
C TRP A 117 13.44 -13.95 4.87
N VAL A 118 14.54 -14.71 4.78
CA VAL A 118 15.05 -15.51 5.91
C VAL A 118 15.46 -14.61 7.07
N ILE A 119 16.18 -13.52 6.78
CA ILE A 119 16.60 -12.55 7.81
C ILE A 119 15.39 -11.85 8.42
N ALA A 120 14.40 -11.47 7.60
CA ALA A 120 13.17 -10.86 8.08
C ALA A 120 12.44 -11.78 9.06
N GLN A 121 12.32 -13.08 8.77
CA GLN A 121 11.70 -14.04 9.68
C GLN A 121 12.49 -14.21 10.98
N ALA A 122 13.82 -14.27 10.91
CA ALA A 122 14.66 -14.39 12.10
C ALA A 122 14.47 -13.19 13.06
N ILE A 123 14.38 -11.98 12.50
CA ILE A 123 14.08 -10.77 13.27
C ILE A 123 12.67 -10.84 13.88
N GLN A 124 11.67 -11.26 13.11
CA GLN A 124 10.29 -11.38 13.61
C GLN A 124 10.16 -12.41 14.74
N GLY A 125 10.84 -13.55 14.62
CA GLY A 125 10.91 -14.55 15.68
C GLY A 125 11.47 -13.96 16.96
N THR A 126 12.61 -13.27 16.86
CA THR A 126 13.26 -12.61 18.02
C THR A 126 12.36 -11.57 18.68
N ILE A 127 11.66 -10.75 17.89
CA ILE A 127 10.72 -9.75 18.41
C ILE A 127 9.53 -10.41 19.11
N SER A 128 9.03 -11.52 18.57
CA SER A 128 7.90 -12.26 19.13
C SER A 128 8.25 -12.91 20.46
N ASP A 129 9.45 -13.48 20.57
CA ASP A 129 9.95 -14.10 21.81
C ASP A 129 10.04 -13.08 22.95
N ILE A 130 10.61 -11.89 22.66
CA ILE A 130 10.70 -10.78 23.63
C ILE A 130 9.31 -10.31 24.06
N LYS A 131 8.38 -10.16 23.11
CA LYS A 131 7.01 -9.71 23.39
C LYS A 131 6.22 -10.73 24.23
N SER A 132 6.51 -12.02 24.12
CA SER A 132 5.82 -13.07 24.90
C SER A 132 6.29 -13.19 26.36
N THR A 133 7.47 -12.64 26.67
CA THR A 133 8.10 -12.74 28.00
C THR A 133 7.75 -11.57 28.92
N THR A 134 7.22 -10.46 28.38
CA THR A 134 6.74 -9.29 29.15
C THR A 134 5.22 -9.22 29.13
#